data_AF-K0DHS4-F1
#
_entry.id   AF-K0DHS4-F1
#
_cell.length_a   1.000
_cell.length_b   1.000
_cell.length_c   1.000
_cell.angle_alpha   90.00
_cell.angle_beta   90.00
_cell.angle_gamma   90.00
#
_symmetry.space_group_name_H-M   'P 1'
#
loop_
_entity.id
_entity.type
_entity.pdbx_description
1 polymer ?
#
loop_
_entity_poly.entity_id
_entity_poly.type
_entity_poly.pdbx_seq_one_letter_code
_entity_poly.pdbx_strand_id
1 'polypeptide(L)'
;MRNPEELIRESAAPKDFVAVSWNLHKGRTPLGFQAWQAMQRWVQSTHADAYFLQEAMARRMPSPVLASSFGAPVTDPLNDVWHCQATEIARALQLEIALGPNVFKPSWRHGNAILSPHPLDLGGRWDISAHRFEKRGLLVARATFGGHSVTLLCAHLALTRSARLRQMNWIAHWITKEAPDGPLVLAGDFNDWRNDSVPLFAEHGLQEVATLLGESGRTFPAFSPALALDKMFVRGMKPVEWIQPTQETAWLSDHLPYMARLRVE
;
A
#
# COMPACT_ATOMS: atom_id res chain seq x y z
N MET A 1 -21.11 -36.83 27.80
CA MET A 1 -20.10 -36.81 26.71
C MET A 1 -20.54 -35.74 25.74
N ARG A 2 -19.74 -34.70 25.50
CA ARG A 2 -20.07 -33.66 24.50
C ARG A 2 -19.92 -34.25 23.11
N ASN A 3 -20.81 -33.84 22.21
CA ASN A 3 -20.89 -34.35 20.84
C ASN A 3 -19.59 -33.97 20.08
N PRO A 4 -18.89 -34.92 19.41
CA PRO A 4 -17.65 -34.62 18.68
C PRO A 4 -17.80 -33.54 17.60
N GLU A 5 -19.02 -33.33 17.08
CA GLU A 5 -19.31 -32.29 16.09
C GLU A 5 -19.38 -30.87 16.69
N GLU A 6 -19.61 -30.72 17.99
CA GLU A 6 -19.57 -29.40 18.67
C GLU A 6 -18.14 -28.90 18.91
N LEU A 7 -17.13 -29.78 18.88
CA LEU A 7 -15.72 -29.40 19.02
C LEU A 7 -15.09 -28.87 17.72
N ILE A 8 -15.76 -29.00 16.56
CA ILE A 8 -15.25 -28.51 15.26
C ILE A 8 -15.73 -27.07 14.97
N ARG A 9 -16.60 -26.52 15.82
CA ARG A 9 -16.99 -25.11 15.81
C ARG A 9 -16.50 -24.40 17.06
N GLU A 10 -15.20 -24.48 17.35
CA GLU A 10 -14.56 -23.31 17.96
C GLU A 10 -14.66 -22.17 16.93
N SER A 11 -15.75 -21.42 17.02
CA SER A 11 -15.91 -20.11 16.43
C SER A 11 -14.73 -19.27 16.92
N ALA A 12 -13.62 -19.31 16.18
CA ALA A 12 -12.51 -18.39 16.38
C ALA A 12 -13.13 -17.00 16.40
N ALA A 13 -12.97 -16.27 17.51
CA ALA A 13 -13.42 -14.89 17.59
C ALA A 13 -12.98 -14.15 16.32
N PRO A 14 -13.83 -13.31 15.72
CA PRO A 14 -13.52 -12.67 14.46
C PRO A 14 -12.16 -11.97 14.59
N LYS A 15 -11.20 -12.43 13.79
CA LYS A 15 -9.85 -11.86 13.80
C LYS A 15 -9.91 -10.51 13.11
N ASP A 16 -9.38 -9.51 13.79
CA ASP A 16 -9.25 -8.19 13.22
C ASP A 16 -8.04 -8.15 12.27
N PHE A 17 -8.21 -7.47 11.13
CA PHE A 17 -7.20 -7.25 10.10
C PHE A 17 -6.58 -5.86 10.30
N VAL A 18 -5.27 -5.79 10.53
CA VAL A 18 -4.56 -4.52 10.66
C VAL A 18 -3.98 -4.10 9.32
N ALA A 19 -4.41 -2.94 8.81
CA ALA A 19 -3.94 -2.35 7.56
C ALA A 19 -3.09 -1.10 7.85
N VAL A 20 -1.94 -0.99 7.19
CA VAL A 20 -1.04 0.17 7.28
C VAL A 20 -0.73 0.69 5.89
N SER A 21 -1.03 1.96 5.60
CA SER A 21 -0.58 2.63 4.39
C SER A 21 0.46 3.68 4.73
N TRP A 22 1.58 3.72 4.01
CA TRP A 22 2.63 4.69 4.27
C TRP A 22 3.42 5.10 3.02
N ASN A 23 3.43 6.39 2.73
CA ASN A 23 4.37 6.98 1.80
C ASN A 23 5.75 7.07 2.48
N LEU A 24 6.72 6.30 1.97
CA LEU A 24 8.05 6.21 2.56
C LEU A 24 8.94 7.41 2.27
N HIS A 25 8.52 8.34 1.41
CA HIS A 25 9.32 9.49 0.96
C HIS A 25 10.77 9.11 0.60
N LYS A 26 10.93 7.95 -0.05
CA LYS A 26 12.24 7.42 -0.46
C LYS A 26 13.20 7.19 0.71
N GLY A 27 12.69 7.02 1.93
CA GLY A 27 13.47 6.83 3.16
C GLY A 27 14.00 8.13 3.78
N ARG A 28 13.35 9.26 3.54
CA ARG A 28 13.81 10.57 3.99
C ARG A 28 12.81 11.25 4.92
N THR A 29 13.35 12.04 5.86
CA THR A 29 12.58 12.90 6.77
C THR A 29 11.82 13.99 5.99
N PRO A 30 10.88 14.73 6.62
CA PRO A 30 10.27 15.91 6.01
C PRO A 30 11.28 16.97 5.53
N LEU A 31 12.45 17.02 6.17
CA LEU A 31 13.54 17.94 5.82
C LEU A 31 14.54 17.36 4.81
N GLY A 32 14.29 16.14 4.31
CA GLY A 32 15.09 15.49 3.28
C GLY A 32 16.32 14.73 3.78
N PHE A 33 16.52 14.61 5.10
CA PHE A 33 17.61 13.83 5.70
C PHE A 33 17.32 12.33 5.60
N GLN A 34 18.34 11.48 5.62
CA GLN A 34 18.15 10.02 5.58
C GLN A 34 17.52 9.51 6.89
N ALA A 35 16.40 8.80 6.78
CA ALA A 35 15.65 8.23 7.90
C ALA A 35 15.42 6.72 7.81
N TRP A 36 15.89 6.10 6.72
CA TRP A 36 15.54 4.71 6.36
C TRP A 36 15.74 3.68 7.47
N GLN A 37 16.87 3.70 8.19
CA GLN A 37 17.10 2.73 9.28
C GLN A 37 16.12 2.90 10.46
N ALA A 38 15.69 4.13 10.73
CA ALA A 38 14.69 4.39 11.76
C ALA A 38 13.29 3.97 11.29
N MET A 39 12.95 4.21 10.02
CA MET A 39 11.72 3.66 9.42
C MET A 39 11.67 2.14 9.52
N GLN A 40 12.76 1.44 9.15
CA GLN A 40 12.80 -0.02 9.22
C GLN A 40 12.53 -0.53 10.63
N ARG A 41 13.15 0.07 11.65
CA ARG A 41 12.89 -0.28 13.06
C ARG A 41 11.45 -0.05 13.47
N TRP A 42 10.85 1.06 13.03
CA TRP A 42 9.44 1.35 13.33
C TRP A 42 8.47 0.36 12.67
N VAL A 43 8.71 0.03 11.38
CA VAL A 43 7.90 -1.00 10.70
C VAL A 43 8.08 -2.34 11.39
N GLN A 44 9.29 -2.65 11.89
CA GLN A 44 9.53 -3.89 12.62
C GLN A 44 8.80 -3.99 13.95
N SER A 45 8.57 -2.86 14.63
CA SER A 45 7.79 -2.83 15.87
C SER A 45 6.28 -2.76 15.63
N THR A 46 5.84 -2.57 14.37
CA THR A 46 4.44 -2.42 14.00
C THR A 46 3.99 -3.69 13.28
N HIS A 47 3.14 -4.51 13.90
CA HIS A 47 2.58 -5.69 13.25
C HIS A 47 1.31 -5.34 12.46
N ALA A 48 1.28 -5.69 11.17
CA ALA A 48 0.11 -5.52 10.31
C ALA A 48 -0.12 -6.75 9.41
N ASP A 49 -1.37 -6.95 9.00
CA ASP A 49 -1.78 -7.97 8.04
C ASP A 49 -1.59 -7.53 6.59
N ALA A 50 -1.56 -6.22 6.33
CA ALA A 50 -1.14 -5.66 5.06
C ALA A 50 -0.48 -4.29 5.22
N TYR A 51 0.65 -4.11 4.52
CA TYR A 51 1.32 -2.82 4.35
C TYR A 51 1.18 -2.35 2.90
N PHE A 52 0.68 -1.14 2.69
CA PHE A 52 0.56 -0.46 1.39
C PHE A 52 1.61 0.65 1.35
N LEU A 53 2.71 0.42 0.63
CA LEU A 53 3.86 1.31 0.64
C LEU A 53 3.96 2.09 -0.66
N GLN A 54 4.13 3.41 -0.58
CA GLN A 54 4.38 4.28 -1.74
C GLN A 54 5.79 4.87 -1.66
N GLU A 55 6.30 5.32 -2.81
CA GLU A 55 7.66 5.87 -2.96
C GLU A 55 8.78 4.97 -2.41
N ALA A 56 8.58 3.65 -2.42
CA ALA A 56 9.63 2.71 -2.03
C ALA A 56 10.77 2.79 -3.04
N MET A 57 11.90 3.37 -2.63
CA MET A 57 13.03 3.66 -3.51
C MET A 57 13.90 2.43 -3.71
N ALA A 58 14.32 2.20 -4.96
CA ALA A 58 15.39 1.26 -5.28
C ALA A 58 16.72 1.75 -4.70
N ARG A 59 17.47 0.87 -4.03
CA ARG A 59 18.79 1.21 -3.46
C ARG A 59 19.94 0.92 -4.41
N ARG A 60 19.77 -0.03 -5.33
CA ARG A 60 20.76 -0.36 -6.35
C ARG A 60 20.09 -0.40 -7.72
N MET A 61 20.60 0.39 -8.65
CA MET A 61 20.28 0.22 -10.07
C MET A 61 21.05 -1.01 -10.56
N PRO A 62 20.45 -1.94 -11.34
CA PRO A 62 21.22 -3.02 -11.93
C PRO A 62 22.37 -2.42 -12.73
N SER A 63 23.59 -2.95 -12.53
CA SER A 63 24.73 -2.59 -13.37
C SER A 63 24.35 -2.87 -14.83
N PRO A 64 24.79 -2.04 -15.80
CA PRO A 64 24.58 -2.36 -17.21
C PRO A 64 25.19 -3.75 -17.46
N VAL A 65 24.36 -4.70 -17.87
CA VAL A 65 24.85 -6.03 -18.25
C VAL A 65 25.42 -5.89 -19.65
N LEU A 66 26.73 -5.68 -19.72
CA LEU A 66 27.44 -5.66 -20.99
C LEU A 66 27.68 -7.10 -21.41
N ALA A 67 27.36 -7.42 -22.66
CA ALA A 67 27.83 -8.66 -23.27
C ALA A 67 29.36 -8.70 -23.18
N SER A 68 29.92 -9.86 -22.83
CA SER A 68 31.38 -10.04 -22.76
C SER A 68 32.05 -9.84 -24.12
N SER A 69 31.28 -9.90 -25.22
CA SER A 69 31.71 -9.59 -26.58
C SER A 69 30.50 -9.30 -27.48
N PHE A 70 30.74 -8.72 -28.66
CA PHE A 70 29.73 -8.50 -29.68
C PHE A 70 29.06 -9.83 -30.08
N GLY A 71 27.74 -9.94 -29.88
CA GLY A 71 26.96 -11.14 -30.20
C GLY A 71 26.92 -12.21 -29.11
N ALA A 72 27.58 -12.02 -27.96
CA ALA A 72 27.46 -12.95 -26.84
C ALA A 72 26.08 -12.82 -26.17
N PRO A 73 25.45 -13.95 -25.77
CA PRO A 73 24.23 -13.91 -24.99
C PRO A 73 24.50 -13.22 -23.66
N VAL A 74 23.76 -12.15 -23.40
CA VAL A 74 23.68 -11.53 -22.09
C VAL A 74 22.87 -12.49 -21.22
N THR A 75 23.53 -13.35 -20.45
CA THR A 75 22.83 -14.19 -19.47
C THR A 75 22.28 -13.27 -18.40
N ASP A 76 20.97 -13.05 -18.43
CA ASP A 76 20.21 -12.32 -17.42
C ASP A 76 20.63 -12.77 -16.02
N PRO A 77 21.04 -11.88 -15.10
CA PRO A 77 20.85 -12.20 -13.71
C PRO A 77 19.34 -12.23 -13.48
N LEU A 78 18.77 -13.44 -13.41
CA LEU A 78 17.40 -13.80 -13.01
C LEU A 78 16.94 -13.23 -11.65
N ASN A 79 17.69 -12.29 -11.07
CA ASN A 79 17.47 -11.68 -9.77
C ASN A 79 17.29 -10.15 -9.85
N ASP A 80 16.73 -9.65 -10.95
CA ASP A 80 16.22 -8.28 -11.06
C ASP A 80 14.92 -8.06 -10.23
N VAL A 81 14.76 -8.84 -9.14
CA VAL A 81 13.89 -8.52 -8.01
C VAL A 81 14.44 -7.22 -7.44
N TRP A 82 13.87 -6.14 -7.95
CA TRP A 82 14.17 -4.75 -7.68
C TRP A 82 14.50 -4.53 -6.20
N HIS A 83 15.80 -4.48 -5.87
CA HIS A 83 16.27 -4.27 -4.50
C HIS A 83 15.89 -2.85 -4.06
N CYS A 84 14.78 -2.78 -3.34
CA CYS A 84 14.21 -1.55 -2.85
C CYS A 84 13.89 -1.64 -1.36
N GLN A 85 13.53 -0.49 -0.81
CA GLN A 85 13.07 -0.34 0.56
C GLN A 85 12.00 -1.37 0.97
N ALA A 86 11.01 -1.62 0.12
CA ALA A 86 9.98 -2.62 0.41
C ALA A 86 10.53 -4.06 0.48
N THR A 87 11.46 -4.44 -0.41
CA THR A 87 12.10 -5.78 -0.35
C THR A 87 12.94 -5.98 0.91
N GLU A 88 13.55 -4.91 1.45
CA GLU A 88 14.30 -4.99 2.69
C GLU A 88 13.37 -5.18 3.91
N ILE A 89 12.25 -4.45 3.95
CA ILE A 89 11.22 -4.64 4.99
C ILE A 89 10.69 -6.07 4.92
N ALA A 90 10.29 -6.53 3.73
CA ALA A 90 9.75 -7.86 3.53
C ALA A 90 10.72 -8.94 4.01
N ARG A 91 12.01 -8.84 3.63
CA ARG A 91 13.04 -9.78 4.08
C ARG A 91 13.25 -9.74 5.60
N ALA A 92 13.31 -8.55 6.20
CA ALA A 92 13.56 -8.40 7.62
C ALA A 92 12.41 -8.94 8.48
N LEU A 93 11.18 -8.87 7.97
CA LEU A 93 9.97 -9.30 8.65
C LEU A 93 9.40 -10.65 8.16
N GLN A 94 10.09 -11.30 7.22
CA GLN A 94 9.64 -12.54 6.58
C GLN A 94 8.22 -12.42 6.00
N LEU A 95 7.94 -11.30 5.35
CA LEU A 95 6.66 -11.02 4.70
C LEU A 95 6.71 -11.40 3.22
N GLU A 96 5.57 -11.80 2.70
CA GLU A 96 5.29 -11.87 1.28
C GLU A 96 5.25 -10.46 0.67
N ILE A 97 5.59 -10.36 -0.60
CA ILE A 97 5.73 -9.08 -1.28
C ILE A 97 5.16 -9.10 -2.71
N ALA A 98 4.30 -8.12 -3.00
CA ALA A 98 3.98 -7.69 -4.34
C ALA A 98 4.61 -6.33 -4.62
N LEU A 99 5.33 -6.20 -5.73
CA LEU A 99 5.94 -4.94 -6.18
C LEU A 99 5.20 -4.36 -7.38
N GLY A 100 5.06 -3.04 -7.44
CA GLY A 100 4.48 -2.28 -8.55
C GLY A 100 5.38 -1.08 -8.92
N PRO A 101 6.45 -1.29 -9.70
CA PRO A 101 7.38 -0.22 -10.05
C PRO A 101 6.73 0.77 -11.03
N ASN A 102 6.75 2.06 -10.68
CA ASN A 102 6.02 3.10 -11.44
C ASN A 102 6.98 4.07 -12.15
N VAL A 103 8.08 4.44 -11.49
CA VAL A 103 9.02 5.43 -11.98
C VAL A 103 10.36 4.79 -12.31
N PHE A 104 10.78 4.94 -13.57
CA PHE A 104 12.06 4.48 -14.08
C PHE A 104 12.85 5.68 -14.61
N LYS A 105 13.83 6.17 -13.84
CA LYS A 105 14.82 7.16 -14.29
C LYS A 105 16.22 6.54 -14.24
N PRO A 106 17.20 7.06 -15.02
CA PRO A 106 18.57 6.56 -15.00
C PRO A 106 19.22 6.60 -13.61
N SER A 107 18.88 7.59 -12.80
CA SER A 107 19.48 7.84 -11.47
C SER A 107 18.63 7.38 -10.29
N TRP A 108 17.34 7.06 -10.48
CA TRP A 108 16.48 6.58 -9.42
C TRP A 108 15.25 5.84 -9.94
N ARG A 109 14.74 4.91 -9.13
CA ARG A 109 13.47 4.22 -9.38
C ARG A 109 12.66 4.14 -8.09
N HIS A 110 11.35 4.30 -8.18
CA HIS A 110 10.44 4.11 -7.06
C HIS A 110 9.04 3.63 -7.53
N GLY A 111 8.24 3.12 -6.60
CA GLY A 111 6.99 2.45 -6.92
C GLY A 111 6.19 2.09 -5.67
N ASN A 112 5.12 1.34 -5.91
CA ASN A 112 4.24 0.85 -4.87
C ASN A 112 4.67 -0.56 -4.45
N ALA A 113 4.36 -0.94 -3.21
CA ALA A 113 4.48 -2.31 -2.75
C ALA A 113 3.33 -2.68 -1.82
N ILE A 114 2.94 -3.95 -1.85
CA ILE A 114 2.05 -4.56 -0.86
C ILE A 114 2.84 -5.64 -0.14
N LEU A 115 2.92 -5.56 1.19
CA LEU A 115 3.55 -6.57 2.03
C LEU A 115 2.50 -7.24 2.92
N SER A 116 2.64 -8.53 3.19
CA SER A 116 1.73 -9.25 4.10
C SER A 116 2.41 -10.46 4.73
N PRO A 117 2.09 -10.83 5.99
CA PRO A 117 2.51 -12.12 6.53
C PRO A 117 1.72 -13.29 5.91
N HIS A 118 0.64 -12.99 5.18
CA HIS A 118 -0.19 -13.98 4.50
C HIS A 118 0.27 -14.16 3.04
N PRO A 119 0.10 -15.35 2.45
CA PRO A 119 0.37 -15.59 1.04
C PRO A 119 -0.31 -14.56 0.14
N LEU A 120 0.47 -13.93 -0.75
CA LEU A 120 -0.01 -12.95 -1.71
C LEU A 120 -0.11 -13.56 -3.11
N ASP A 121 -1.29 -13.43 -3.71
CA ASP A 121 -1.49 -13.62 -5.15
C ASP A 121 -1.41 -12.26 -5.86
N LEU A 122 -0.55 -12.13 -6.86
CA LEU A 122 -0.40 -10.87 -7.61
C LEU A 122 -1.60 -10.67 -8.53
N GLY A 123 -2.52 -9.80 -8.11
CA GLY A 123 -3.72 -9.45 -8.86
C GLY A 123 -3.45 -8.59 -10.10
N GLY A 124 -2.34 -7.86 -10.13
CA GLY A 124 -1.86 -7.15 -11.32
C GLY A 124 -1.22 -5.80 -11.04
N ARG A 125 -0.79 -5.13 -12.11
CA ARG A 125 -0.15 -3.82 -12.11
C ARG A 125 -0.69 -3.01 -13.27
N TRP A 126 -1.14 -1.78 -13.01
CA TRP A 126 -1.67 -0.91 -14.06
C TRP A 126 -0.99 0.45 -14.03
N ASP A 127 -0.52 0.90 -15.19
CA ASP A 127 -0.08 2.29 -15.38
C ASP A 127 -1.35 3.17 -15.45
N ILE A 128 -1.53 4.02 -14.44
CA ILE A 128 -2.63 5.00 -14.36
C ILE A 128 -2.10 6.43 -14.56
N SER A 129 -0.96 6.58 -15.23
CA SER A 129 -0.35 7.88 -15.48
C SER A 129 -1.25 8.74 -16.36
N ALA A 130 -1.64 9.90 -15.84
CA ALA A 130 -2.53 10.80 -16.56
C ALA A 130 -1.79 11.64 -17.63
N HIS A 131 -0.45 11.65 -17.62
CA HIS A 131 0.42 12.27 -18.62
C HIS A 131 1.88 11.77 -18.51
N ARG A 132 2.72 12.04 -19.53
CA ARG A 132 4.10 11.53 -19.64
C ARG A 132 5.06 11.92 -18.52
N PHE A 133 4.81 13.04 -17.84
CA PHE A 133 5.74 13.61 -16.84
C PHE A 133 5.54 13.09 -15.42
N GLU A 134 4.37 12.53 -15.11
CA GLU A 134 4.03 12.06 -13.76
C GLU A 134 3.58 10.61 -13.88
N LYS A 135 4.49 9.72 -13.53
CA LYS A 135 4.24 8.29 -13.60
C LYS A 135 3.58 7.79 -12.33
N ARG A 136 2.42 7.14 -12.46
CA ARG A 136 1.61 6.58 -11.36
C ARG A 136 1.12 5.19 -11.71
N GLY A 137 0.92 4.36 -10.70
CA GLY A 137 0.41 3.01 -10.88
C GLY A 137 -0.55 2.59 -9.78
N LEU A 138 -1.41 1.65 -10.14
CA LEU A 138 -2.20 0.84 -9.22
C LEU A 138 -1.53 -0.52 -9.11
N LEU A 139 -1.27 -0.97 -7.88
CA LEU A 139 -0.82 -2.33 -7.59
C LEU A 139 -1.95 -3.07 -6.90
N VAL A 140 -2.24 -4.28 -7.37
CA VAL A 140 -3.25 -5.15 -6.74
C VAL A 140 -2.64 -6.48 -6.37
N ALA A 141 -2.97 -6.95 -5.17
CA ALA A 141 -2.70 -8.29 -4.68
C ALA A 141 -3.92 -8.83 -3.95
N ARG A 142 -3.98 -10.14 -3.75
CA ARG A 142 -4.99 -10.78 -2.89
C ARG A 142 -4.28 -11.53 -1.77
N ALA A 143 -4.73 -11.33 -0.54
CA ALA A 143 -4.25 -12.05 0.63
C ALA A 143 -5.37 -12.95 1.17
N THR A 144 -5.01 -14.13 1.68
CA THR A 144 -5.98 -14.97 2.40
C THR A 144 -5.96 -14.60 3.87
N PHE A 145 -7.09 -14.13 4.41
CA PHE A 145 -7.23 -13.76 5.81
C PHE A 145 -8.56 -14.25 6.37
N GLY A 146 -8.52 -14.96 7.51
CA GLY A 146 -9.74 -15.44 8.18
C GLY A 146 -10.62 -16.35 7.31
N GLY A 147 -10.06 -17.02 6.29
CA GLY A 147 -10.82 -17.82 5.31
C GLY A 147 -11.38 -17.03 4.13
N HIS A 148 -11.19 -15.71 4.09
CA HIS A 148 -11.62 -14.84 2.99
C HIS A 148 -10.44 -14.44 2.11
N SER A 149 -10.69 -14.26 0.81
CA SER A 149 -9.73 -13.62 -0.10
C SER A 149 -9.96 -12.11 -0.06
N VAL A 150 -9.04 -11.37 0.55
CA VAL A 150 -9.10 -9.92 0.67
C VAL A 150 -8.35 -9.28 -0.49
N THR A 151 -9.03 -8.47 -1.28
CA THR A 151 -8.41 -7.72 -2.39
C THR A 151 -7.72 -6.47 -1.86
N LEU A 152 -6.42 -6.35 -2.09
CA LEU A 152 -5.58 -5.26 -1.61
C LEU A 152 -5.16 -4.40 -2.80
N LEU A 153 -5.51 -3.11 -2.78
CA LEU A 153 -5.14 -2.14 -3.82
C LEU A 153 -4.26 -1.05 -3.21
N CYS A 154 -3.04 -0.90 -3.73
CA CYS A 154 -2.12 0.18 -3.35
C CYS A 154 -2.05 1.23 -4.47
N ALA A 155 -2.50 2.44 -4.16
CA ALA A 155 -2.50 3.56 -5.10
C ALA A 155 -1.51 4.67 -4.67
N HIS A 156 -0.98 5.39 -5.64
CA HIS A 156 -0.35 6.69 -5.42
C HIS A 156 -0.84 7.57 -6.56
N LEU A 157 -1.56 8.65 -6.26
CA LEU A 157 -2.23 9.47 -7.26
C LEU A 157 -1.47 10.76 -7.59
N ALA A 158 -1.89 11.40 -8.68
CA ALA A 158 -1.29 12.61 -9.21
C ALA A 158 -1.47 13.85 -8.31
N LEU A 159 -0.59 14.83 -8.44
CA LEU A 159 -0.71 16.09 -7.70
C LEU A 159 -1.81 17.01 -8.24
N THR A 160 -2.13 16.92 -9.54
CA THR A 160 -3.19 17.75 -10.14
C THR A 160 -4.56 17.09 -9.96
N ARG A 161 -5.55 17.87 -9.53
CA ARG A 161 -6.92 17.38 -9.28
C ARG A 161 -7.52 16.69 -10.51
N SER A 162 -7.34 17.26 -11.71
CA SER A 162 -7.90 16.69 -12.94
C SER A 162 -7.29 15.32 -13.28
N ALA A 163 -5.99 15.13 -13.04
CA ALA A 163 -5.34 13.84 -13.21
C ALA A 163 -5.83 12.84 -12.16
N ARG A 164 -5.96 13.24 -10.90
CA ARG A 164 -6.53 12.38 -9.84
C ARG A 164 -7.92 11.92 -10.16
N LEU A 165 -8.81 12.81 -10.58
CA LEU A 165 -10.19 12.43 -10.94
C LEU A 165 -10.20 11.39 -12.07
N ARG A 166 -9.35 11.53 -13.09
CA ARG A 166 -9.22 10.50 -14.14
C ARG A 166 -8.74 9.16 -13.57
N GLN A 167 -7.74 9.19 -12.69
CA GLN A 167 -7.20 8.00 -12.04
C GLN A 167 -8.23 7.31 -11.14
N MET A 168 -8.93 8.06 -10.30
CA MET A 168 -9.94 7.53 -9.38
C MET A 168 -11.11 6.91 -10.13
N ASN A 169 -11.62 7.56 -11.19
CA ASN A 169 -12.65 6.97 -12.05
C ASN A 169 -12.18 5.67 -12.72
N TRP A 170 -10.93 5.63 -13.18
CA TRP A 170 -10.37 4.40 -13.75
C TRP A 170 -10.27 3.28 -12.71
N ILE A 171 -9.80 3.60 -11.49
CA ILE A 171 -9.72 2.63 -10.38
C ILE A 171 -11.12 2.15 -10.01
N ALA A 172 -12.11 3.04 -9.92
CA ALA A 172 -13.48 2.68 -9.60
C ALA A 172 -14.09 1.74 -10.66
N HIS A 173 -13.87 2.03 -11.94
CA HIS A 173 -14.26 1.12 -13.02
C HIS A 173 -13.56 -0.23 -12.94
N TRP A 174 -12.26 -0.25 -12.64
CA TRP A 174 -11.50 -1.48 -12.43
C TRP A 174 -12.09 -2.31 -11.29
N ILE A 175 -12.41 -1.68 -10.16
CA ILE A 175 -13.02 -2.36 -9.01
C ILE A 175 -14.34 -2.99 -9.41
N THR A 176 -15.25 -2.23 -10.03
CA THR A 176 -16.56 -2.75 -10.45
C THR A 176 -16.45 -3.94 -11.40
N LYS A 177 -15.41 -4.00 -12.24
CA LYS A 177 -15.25 -5.04 -13.24
C LYS A 177 -14.46 -6.27 -12.75
N GLU A 178 -13.33 -6.04 -12.10
CA GLU A 178 -12.33 -7.08 -11.79
C GLU A 178 -12.38 -7.53 -10.32
N ALA A 179 -13.03 -6.74 -9.46
CA ALA A 179 -13.28 -7.07 -8.06
C ALA A 179 -14.71 -6.63 -7.67
N PRO A 180 -15.77 -7.19 -8.28
CA PRO A 180 -17.14 -6.79 -8.00
C PRO A 180 -17.56 -7.09 -6.56
N ASP A 181 -17.08 -8.21 -6.02
CA ASP A 181 -17.52 -8.75 -4.73
C ASP A 181 -16.37 -8.94 -3.74
N GLY A 182 -16.73 -9.31 -2.51
CA GLY A 182 -15.79 -9.70 -1.46
C GLY A 182 -15.08 -8.55 -0.75
N PRO A 183 -14.32 -8.88 0.32
CA PRO A 183 -13.61 -7.91 1.12
C PRO A 183 -12.49 -7.25 0.32
N LEU A 184 -12.39 -5.93 0.42
CA LEU A 184 -11.46 -5.12 -0.34
C LEU A 184 -10.93 -3.98 0.54
N VAL A 185 -9.62 -3.72 0.43
CA VAL A 185 -8.95 -2.56 1.00
C VAL A 185 -8.23 -1.82 -0.12
N LEU A 186 -8.61 -0.57 -0.37
CA LEU A 186 -7.91 0.36 -1.24
C LEU A 186 -7.23 1.42 -0.39
N ALA A 187 -5.90 1.47 -0.41
CA ALA A 187 -5.15 2.41 0.41
C ALA A 187 -3.96 3.03 -0.34
N GLY A 188 -3.53 4.20 0.12
CA GLY A 188 -2.35 4.86 -0.40
C GLY A 188 -2.34 6.37 -0.25
N ASP A 189 -1.41 7.01 -0.95
CA ASP A 189 -1.33 8.46 -1.06
C ASP A 189 -2.20 8.95 -2.23
N PHE A 190 -3.37 9.46 -1.90
CA PHE A 190 -4.32 9.95 -2.90
C PHE A 190 -4.04 11.39 -3.30
N ASN A 191 -3.14 12.12 -2.62
CA ASN A 191 -2.97 13.56 -2.79
C ASN A 191 -4.31 14.33 -2.75
N ASP A 192 -5.30 13.82 -2.00
CA ASP A 192 -6.69 14.27 -2.04
C ASP A 192 -7.11 15.09 -0.81
N TRP A 193 -6.50 16.26 -0.67
CA TRP A 193 -6.85 17.23 0.38
C TRP A 193 -8.30 17.78 0.34
N ARG A 194 -9.06 17.54 -0.75
CA ARG A 194 -10.43 18.03 -0.94
C ARG A 194 -11.47 16.95 -0.68
N ASN A 195 -11.04 15.73 -0.40
CA ASN A 195 -11.90 14.57 -0.23
C ASN A 195 -12.78 14.29 -1.47
N ASP A 196 -12.28 14.59 -2.68
CA ASP A 196 -12.98 14.23 -3.94
C ASP A 196 -13.13 12.70 -4.06
N SER A 197 -12.22 11.93 -3.47
CA SER A 197 -12.22 10.46 -3.44
C SER A 197 -13.40 9.87 -2.67
N VAL A 198 -13.84 10.52 -1.59
CA VAL A 198 -14.89 9.99 -0.70
C VAL A 198 -16.22 9.77 -1.42
N PRO A 199 -16.86 10.80 -2.02
CA PRO A 199 -18.11 10.60 -2.75
C PRO A 199 -17.92 9.71 -3.97
N LEU A 200 -16.78 9.82 -4.68
CA LEU A 200 -16.52 9.02 -5.87
C LEU A 200 -16.49 7.52 -5.56
N PHE A 201 -15.71 7.08 -4.55
CA PHE A 201 -15.64 5.65 -4.23
C PHE A 201 -16.90 5.15 -3.50
N ALA A 202 -17.64 6.03 -2.80
CA ALA A 202 -18.94 5.70 -2.22
C ALA A 202 -19.97 5.29 -3.28
N GLU A 203 -19.99 5.92 -4.46
CA GLU A 203 -20.83 5.52 -5.59
C GLU A 203 -20.55 4.09 -6.09
N HIS A 204 -19.36 3.56 -5.78
CA HIS A 204 -18.93 2.20 -6.13
C HIS A 204 -18.92 1.24 -4.93
N GLY A 205 -19.60 1.60 -3.83
CA GLY A 205 -19.79 0.74 -2.66
C GLY A 205 -18.58 0.65 -1.72
N LEU A 206 -17.62 1.56 -1.84
CA LEU A 206 -16.49 1.66 -0.92
C LEU A 206 -16.76 2.74 0.12
N GLN A 207 -16.38 2.48 1.36
CA GLN A 207 -16.52 3.41 2.47
C GLN A 207 -15.14 3.84 2.97
N GLU A 208 -14.98 5.12 3.24
CA GLU A 208 -13.71 5.67 3.74
C GLU A 208 -13.58 5.43 5.24
N VAL A 209 -12.44 4.87 5.66
CA VAL A 209 -12.22 4.37 7.02
C VAL A 209 -12.25 5.50 8.05
N ALA A 210 -11.58 6.63 7.81
CA ALA A 210 -11.56 7.74 8.76
C ALA A 210 -12.98 8.30 8.99
N THR A 211 -13.73 8.46 7.91
CA THR A 211 -15.10 8.98 7.89
C THR A 211 -16.02 8.09 8.72
N LEU A 212 -15.93 6.77 8.55
CA LEU A 212 -16.72 5.81 9.34
C LEU A 212 -16.36 5.83 10.84
N LEU A 213 -15.10 6.12 11.17
CA LEU A 213 -14.62 6.18 12.55
C LEU A 213 -14.76 7.59 13.17
N GLY A 214 -15.18 8.60 12.41
CA GLY A 214 -15.23 10.00 12.87
C GLY A 214 -13.86 10.65 13.04
N GLU A 215 -12.84 10.11 12.37
CA GLU A 215 -11.45 10.54 12.46
C GLU A 215 -11.10 11.56 11.37
N SER A 216 -10.07 12.38 11.63
CA SER A 216 -9.69 13.43 10.68
C SER A 216 -9.00 12.92 9.42
N GLY A 217 -8.38 11.73 9.50
CA GLY A 217 -7.55 11.17 8.42
C GLY A 217 -6.32 12.00 8.06
N ARG A 218 -5.94 13.00 8.87
CA ARG A 218 -4.83 13.93 8.56
C ARG A 218 -3.49 13.26 8.81
N THR A 219 -2.70 13.14 7.77
CA THR A 219 -1.38 12.48 7.78
C THR A 219 -0.25 13.41 7.32
N PHE A 220 -0.56 14.55 6.72
CA PHE A 220 0.42 15.45 6.10
C PHE A 220 0.26 16.92 6.55
N PRO A 221 1.35 17.67 6.72
CA PRO A 221 2.72 17.17 6.87
C PRO A 221 2.88 16.41 8.19
N ALA A 222 3.75 15.41 8.23
CA ALA A 222 3.79 14.47 9.35
C ALA A 222 4.05 15.11 10.73
N PHE A 223 4.88 16.16 10.78
CA PHE A 223 5.20 16.89 11.99
C PHE A 223 4.09 17.82 12.50
N SER A 224 3.11 18.15 11.66
CA SER A 224 1.94 18.96 12.03
C SER A 224 0.76 18.62 11.10
N PRO A 225 0.09 17.48 11.33
CA PRO A 225 -0.89 16.96 10.39
C PRO A 225 -2.10 17.89 10.20
N ALA A 226 -2.23 18.44 9.00
CA ALA A 226 -3.28 19.38 8.63
C ALA A 226 -4.14 18.88 7.46
N LEU A 227 -3.59 18.02 6.60
CA LEU A 227 -4.17 17.55 5.35
C LEU A 227 -4.32 16.03 5.36
N ALA A 228 -5.46 15.54 4.86
CA ALA A 228 -5.78 14.13 4.74
C ALA A 228 -5.49 13.62 3.32
N LEU A 229 -4.20 13.58 2.95
CA LEU A 229 -3.75 13.17 1.62
C LEU A 229 -3.84 11.66 1.42
N ASP A 230 -3.45 10.90 2.44
CA ASP A 230 -3.56 9.45 2.47
C ASP A 230 -4.99 9.03 2.77
N LYS A 231 -5.45 7.98 2.09
CA LYS A 231 -6.80 7.43 2.25
C LYS A 231 -6.76 5.92 2.41
N MET A 232 -7.76 5.41 3.12
CA MET A 232 -8.08 3.99 3.15
C MET A 232 -9.58 3.82 2.97
N PHE A 233 -9.94 3.05 1.95
CA PHE A 233 -11.30 2.69 1.61
C PHE A 233 -11.50 1.19 1.77
N VAL A 234 -12.68 0.80 2.23
CA VAL A 234 -13.03 -0.60 2.47
C VAL A 234 -14.38 -0.97 1.87
N ARG A 235 -14.53 -2.24 1.52
CA ARG A 235 -15.81 -2.90 1.21
C ARG A 235 -15.77 -4.29 1.81
N GLY A 236 -16.89 -4.78 2.36
CA GLY A 236 -16.94 -6.09 3.04
C GLY A 236 -16.03 -6.18 4.26
N MET A 237 -15.64 -5.04 4.81
CA MET A 237 -14.82 -4.93 6.01
C MET A 237 -15.30 -3.74 6.83
N LYS A 238 -15.52 -3.96 8.11
CA LYS A 238 -15.91 -2.95 9.07
C LYS A 238 -14.69 -2.31 9.74
N PRO A 239 -14.53 -0.98 9.70
CA PRO A 239 -13.56 -0.29 10.55
C PRO A 239 -13.87 -0.49 12.04
N VAL A 240 -12.87 -0.87 12.81
CA VAL A 240 -12.95 -1.11 14.26
C VAL A 240 -12.26 0.02 15.03
N GLU A 241 -11.06 0.42 14.61
CA GLU A 241 -10.25 1.41 15.31
C GLU A 241 -9.29 2.11 14.34
N TRP A 242 -9.08 3.40 14.55
CA TRP A 242 -7.96 4.13 13.97
C TRP A 242 -6.76 4.02 14.90
N ILE A 243 -5.65 3.51 14.40
CA ILE A 243 -4.45 3.31 15.22
C ILE A 243 -3.58 4.55 15.08
N GLN A 244 -3.41 5.29 16.17
CA GLN A 244 -2.56 6.48 16.19
C GLN A 244 -1.08 6.07 16.09
N PRO A 245 -0.30 6.63 15.14
CA PRO A 245 1.11 6.31 15.02
C PRO A 245 1.93 6.94 16.15
N THR A 246 3.11 6.37 16.44
CA THR A 246 4.01 6.89 17.48
C THR A 246 4.59 8.26 17.08
N GLN A 247 4.89 9.12 18.07
CA GLN A 247 5.39 10.49 17.81
C GLN A 247 6.67 10.54 16.96
N GLU A 248 7.50 9.50 17.01
CA GLU A 248 8.73 9.44 16.22
C GLU A 248 8.46 9.45 14.70
N THR A 249 7.33 8.90 14.26
CA THR A 249 6.95 8.81 12.83
C THR A 249 6.84 10.17 12.15
N ALA A 250 6.53 11.22 12.91
CA ALA A 250 6.49 12.61 12.49
C ALA A 250 7.79 13.11 11.83
N TRP A 251 8.91 12.45 12.15
CA TRP A 251 10.24 12.78 11.64
C TRP A 251 10.82 11.69 10.74
N LEU A 252 10.09 10.60 10.52
CA LEU A 252 10.56 9.51 9.66
C LEU A 252 10.26 9.81 8.20
N SER A 253 9.02 10.19 7.87
CA SER A 253 8.57 10.57 6.52
C SER A 253 7.87 11.94 6.57
N ASP A 254 7.60 12.58 5.44
CA ASP A 254 6.70 13.74 5.36
C ASP A 254 5.22 13.38 5.48
N HIS A 255 4.89 12.08 5.40
CA HIS A 255 3.59 11.52 5.71
C HIS A 255 3.63 10.67 6.99
N LEU A 256 2.64 10.82 7.87
CA LEU A 256 2.35 9.83 8.90
C LEU A 256 1.79 8.54 8.28
N PRO A 257 2.07 7.36 8.86
CA PRO A 257 1.42 6.14 8.43
C PRO A 257 -0.08 6.19 8.78
N TYR A 258 -0.92 5.86 7.80
CA TYR A 258 -2.35 5.68 7.98
C TYR A 258 -2.58 4.24 8.45
N MET A 259 -3.08 4.05 9.68
CA MET A 259 -3.22 2.73 10.29
C MET A 259 -4.63 2.50 10.80
N ALA A 260 -5.21 1.34 10.47
CA ALA A 260 -6.55 1.00 10.92
C ALA A 260 -6.66 -0.49 11.25
N ARG A 261 -7.49 -0.78 12.26
CA ARG A 261 -7.99 -2.10 12.55
C ARG A 261 -9.34 -2.29 11.87
N LEU A 262 -9.47 -3.35 11.09
CA LEU A 262 -10.64 -3.70 10.30
C LEU A 262 -11.15 -5.07 10.73
N ARG A 263 -12.40 -5.40 10.42
CA ARG A 263 -12.98 -6.73 10.64
C ARG A 263 -13.70 -7.17 9.38
N VAL A 264 -13.40 -8.37 8.89
CA VAL A 264 -14.13 -8.93 7.74
C VAL A 264 -15.57 -9.21 8.15
N GLU A 265 -16.52 -8.85 7.28
CA GLU A 265 -17.96 -9.08 7.47
C GLU A 265 -18.46 -10.37 6.80
#